data_AF-A0A177NWE9-F1
#
_entry.id   AF-A0A177NWE9-F1
#
_cell.length_a   1.000
_cell.length_b   1.000
_cell.length_c   1.000
_cell.angle_alpha   90.00
_cell.angle_beta   90.00
_cell.angle_gamma   90.00
#
_symmetry.space_group_name_H-M   'P 1'
#
loop_
_entity.id
_entity.type
_entity.pdbx_description
1 polymer ?
#
loop_
_entity_poly.entity_id
_entity_poly.type
_entity_poly.pdbx_seq_one_letter_code
_entity_poly.pdbx_strand_id
1 'polypeptide(L)'
;MNEDIAAFVAPLTLMLGGGLLALGGLSFIGIDYFDSKFKARVAFAVGLAFIVATEFVFVTGSSSGRYFAGLKIDVTDCELDSESKLPQERHKNSRVLHDHIVACMERLGYEWNAEHEHCKEAKIATNSFCYLPTRPVARAIVRFQTAFE
;
A
#
# COMPACT_ATOMS: atom_id res chain seq x y z
N MET A 1 -15.56 -0.53 -11.27
CA MET A 1 -16.72 -0.67 -10.36
C MET A 1 -16.46 -1.52 -9.10
N ASN A 2 -15.20 -1.78 -8.71
CA ASN A 2 -14.87 -2.56 -7.51
C ASN A 2 -14.26 -1.72 -6.36
N GLU A 3 -14.11 -0.40 -6.54
CA GLU A 3 -13.43 0.48 -5.58
C GLU A 3 -14.24 0.74 -4.30
N ASP A 4 -15.58 0.62 -4.35
CA ASP A 4 -16.45 0.93 -3.20
C ASP A 4 -16.72 -0.25 -2.25
N ILE A 5 -16.49 -1.49 -2.69
CA ILE A 5 -16.79 -2.66 -1.85
C ILE A 5 -15.82 -2.72 -0.67
N ALA A 6 -14.54 -2.39 -0.87
CA ALA A 6 -13.55 -2.38 0.20
C ALA A 6 -13.87 -1.34 1.28
N ALA A 7 -14.32 -0.15 0.88
CA ALA A 7 -14.73 0.91 1.81
C ALA A 7 -15.95 0.51 2.67
N PHE A 8 -16.82 -0.34 2.15
CA PHE A 8 -18.01 -0.81 2.86
C PHE A 8 -17.78 -2.10 3.67
N VAL A 9 -16.99 -3.04 3.13
CA VAL A 9 -16.76 -4.36 3.73
C VAL A 9 -15.69 -4.31 4.81
N ALA A 10 -14.70 -3.43 4.72
CA ALA A 10 -13.61 -3.38 5.69
C ALA A 10 -14.05 -2.98 7.11
N PRO A 11 -14.89 -1.94 7.31
CA PRO A 11 -15.41 -1.62 8.65
C PRO A 11 -16.24 -2.76 9.25
N LEU A 12 -17.05 -3.43 8.42
CA LEU A 12 -17.92 -4.51 8.85
C LEU A 12 -17.13 -5.77 9.26
N THR A 13 -16.12 -6.13 8.45
CA THR A 13 -15.21 -7.25 8.76
C THR A 13 -14.31 -6.95 9.95
N LEU A 14 -13.87 -5.70 10.15
CA LEU A 14 -13.15 -5.29 11.36
C LEU A 14 -14.02 -5.34 12.61
N MET A 15 -15.27 -4.88 12.55
CA MET A 15 -16.19 -4.96 13.70
C MET A 15 -16.51 -6.40 14.07
N LEU A 16 -16.84 -7.24 13.08
CA LEU A 16 -17.14 -8.65 13.32
C LEU A 16 -15.90 -9.43 13.75
N GLY A 17 -14.78 -9.25 13.05
CA GLY A 17 -13.51 -9.90 13.35
C GLY A 17 -12.94 -9.49 14.70
N GLY A 18 -12.90 -8.19 14.98
CA GLY A 18 -12.46 -7.63 16.25
C GLY A 18 -13.36 -8.05 17.42
N GLY A 19 -14.68 -8.05 17.22
CA GLY A 19 -15.64 -8.52 18.23
C GLY A 19 -15.45 -10.01 18.55
N LEU A 20 -15.34 -10.87 17.54
CA LEU A 20 -15.09 -12.30 17.70
C LEU A 20 -13.73 -12.59 18.35
N LEU A 21 -12.69 -11.84 17.98
CA LEU A 21 -11.36 -11.96 18.54
C LEU A 21 -11.33 -11.53 20.01
N ALA A 22 -11.98 -10.42 20.36
CA ALA A 22 -12.08 -9.96 21.75
C ALA A 22 -12.89 -10.94 22.61
N LEU A 23 -14.10 -11.30 22.19
CA LEU A 23 -14.97 -12.22 22.93
C LEU A 23 -14.36 -13.63 23.06
N GLY A 24 -13.70 -14.13 22.02
CA GLY A 24 -12.95 -15.38 22.08
C GLY A 24 -11.70 -15.26 22.96
N GLY A 25 -11.02 -14.11 22.92
CA GLY A 25 -9.84 -13.79 23.71
C GLY A 25 -10.11 -13.77 25.22
N LEU A 26 -11.28 -13.26 25.62
CA LEU A 26 -11.73 -13.22 27.02
C LEU A 26 -11.76 -14.62 27.66
N SER A 27 -11.99 -15.69 26.88
CA SER A 27 -11.96 -17.06 27.41
C SER A 27 -10.58 -17.51 27.90
N PHE A 28 -9.49 -16.89 27.42
CA PHE A 28 -8.13 -17.20 27.88
C PHE A 28 -7.83 -16.60 29.26
N ILE A 29 -8.53 -15.54 29.65
CA ILE A 29 -8.40 -14.90 30.97
C ILE A 29 -9.50 -15.37 31.95
N GLY A 30 -10.25 -16.41 31.58
CA GLY A 30 -11.28 -17.02 32.43
C GLY A 30 -12.64 -16.32 32.39
N ILE A 31 -12.88 -15.41 31.43
CA ILE A 31 -14.17 -14.77 31.21
C ILE A 31 -14.86 -15.49 30.04
N ASP A 32 -15.72 -16.44 30.36
CA ASP A 32 -16.39 -17.29 29.38
C ASP A 32 -17.72 -16.65 28.92
N TYR A 33 -17.68 -15.95 27.78
CA TYR A 33 -18.89 -15.42 27.12
C TYR A 33 -19.65 -16.49 26.31
N PHE A 34 -18.95 -17.55 25.88
CA PHE A 34 -19.53 -18.64 25.11
C PHE A 34 -19.70 -19.90 25.98
N ASP A 35 -20.78 -20.65 25.78
CA ASP A 35 -21.10 -21.87 26.56
C ASP A 35 -20.02 -22.95 26.56
N SER A 36 -19.08 -22.90 25.62
CA SER A 36 -18.05 -23.91 25.43
C SER A 36 -16.72 -23.27 25.06
N LYS A 37 -15.65 -23.77 25.69
CA LYS A 37 -14.26 -23.42 25.37
C LYS A 37 -13.92 -23.70 23.91
N PHE A 38 -14.57 -24.69 23.29
CA PHE A 38 -14.39 -24.96 21.87
C PHE A 38 -14.97 -23.82 21.01
N LYS A 39 -16.19 -23.36 21.31
CA LYS A 39 -16.82 -22.23 20.61
C LYS A 39 -15.99 -20.95 20.76
N ALA A 40 -15.45 -20.69 21.96
CA ALA A 40 -14.59 -19.52 22.19
C ALA A 40 -13.28 -19.56 21.38
N ARG A 41 -12.64 -20.73 21.28
CA ARG A 41 -11.44 -20.91 20.44
C ARG A 41 -11.73 -20.75 18.96
N VAL A 42 -12.87 -21.27 18.49
CA VAL A 42 -13.31 -21.09 17.10
C VAL A 42 -13.61 -19.61 16.83
N ALA A 43 -14.32 -18.92 17.73
CA ALA A 43 -14.57 -17.49 17.60
C ALA A 43 -13.27 -16.67 17.53
N PHE A 44 -12.30 -16.99 18.39
CA PHE A 44 -10.97 -16.36 18.36
C PHE A 44 -10.25 -16.59 17.02
N ALA A 45 -10.21 -17.84 16.55
CA ALA A 45 -9.55 -18.20 15.29
C ALA A 45 -10.20 -17.54 14.07
N VAL A 46 -11.54 -17.52 14.03
CA VAL A 46 -12.31 -16.85 12.97
C VAL A 46 -12.10 -15.35 13.02
N GLY A 47 -12.14 -14.74 14.21
CA GLY A 47 -11.85 -13.32 14.39
C GLY A 47 -10.46 -12.94 13.87
N LEU A 48 -9.44 -13.74 14.22
CA LEU A 48 -8.08 -13.57 13.71
C LEU A 48 -8.01 -13.70 12.18
N ALA A 49 -8.68 -14.68 11.61
CA ALA A 49 -8.74 -14.87 10.16
C ALA A 49 -9.37 -13.66 9.45
N PHE A 50 -10.44 -13.09 10.01
CA PHE A 50 -11.04 -11.86 9.47
C PHE A 50 -10.08 -10.67 9.54
N ILE A 51 -9.40 -10.45 10.67
CA ILE A 51 -8.42 -9.36 10.79
C ILE A 51 -7.30 -9.51 9.74
N VAL A 52 -6.74 -10.71 9.59
CA VAL A 52 -5.68 -10.98 8.61
C VAL A 52 -6.18 -10.82 7.17
N ALA A 53 -7.38 -11.32 6.86
CA ALA A 53 -7.97 -11.18 5.53
C ALA A 53 -8.25 -9.71 5.19
N THR A 54 -8.75 -8.92 6.15
CA THR A 54 -9.01 -7.50 5.97
C THR A 54 -7.71 -6.71 5.76
N GLU A 55 -6.65 -7.00 6.53
CA GLU A 55 -5.31 -6.45 6.29
C GLU A 55 -4.79 -6.81 4.89
N PHE A 56 -5.00 -8.06 4.44
CA PHE A 56 -4.59 -8.46 3.09
C PHE A 56 -5.35 -7.68 2.02
N VAL A 57 -6.67 -7.49 2.17
CA VAL A 57 -7.48 -6.66 1.28
C VAL A 57 -7.03 -5.20 1.29
N PHE A 58 -6.59 -4.66 2.44
CA PHE A 58 -5.96 -3.34 2.55
C PHE A 58 -4.51 -3.27 2.04
N VAL A 59 -3.90 -4.39 1.71
CA VAL A 59 -2.59 -4.40 1.04
C VAL A 59 -2.77 -4.64 -0.46
N THR A 60 -3.83 -5.33 -0.89
CA THR A 60 -4.04 -5.72 -2.30
C THR A 60 -5.15 -4.96 -3.03
N GLY A 61 -6.03 -4.24 -2.33
CA GLY A 61 -7.13 -3.48 -2.93
C GLY A 61 -6.66 -2.21 -3.64
N SER A 62 -7.40 -1.76 -4.65
CA SER A 62 -7.12 -0.57 -5.45
C SER A 62 -7.17 0.75 -4.66
N SER A 63 -7.98 0.83 -3.60
CA SER A 63 -7.97 1.94 -2.62
C SER A 63 -6.77 1.89 -1.66
N SER A 64 -6.02 0.80 -1.73
CA SER A 64 -5.02 0.38 -0.76
C SER A 64 -3.68 0.05 -1.42
N GLY A 65 -3.51 0.46 -2.69
CA GLY A 65 -2.23 0.75 -3.30
C GLY A 65 -1.54 1.91 -2.58
N ARG A 66 -1.40 1.87 -1.24
CA ARG A 66 -0.62 2.86 -0.47
C ARG A 66 0.77 3.02 -1.05
N TYR A 67 1.31 1.96 -1.68
CA TYR A 67 2.51 2.08 -2.47
C TYR A 67 2.31 3.00 -3.68
N PHE A 68 1.49 2.67 -4.68
CA PHE A 68 1.36 3.52 -5.86
C PHE A 68 0.68 4.88 -5.62
N ALA A 69 -0.31 4.96 -4.73
CA ALA A 69 -0.97 6.19 -4.33
C ALA A 69 -0.05 7.08 -3.48
N GLY A 70 0.68 6.50 -2.51
CA GLY A 70 1.70 7.22 -1.75
C GLY A 70 2.87 7.66 -2.63
N LEU A 71 3.34 6.76 -3.50
CA LEU A 71 4.37 7.03 -4.49
C LEU A 71 3.96 8.14 -5.46
N LYS A 72 2.69 8.17 -5.89
CA LYS A 72 2.18 9.24 -6.76
C LYS A 72 2.21 10.60 -6.05
N ILE A 73 1.89 10.63 -4.75
CA ILE A 73 2.03 11.85 -3.93
C ILE A 73 3.49 12.25 -3.84
N ASP A 74 4.38 11.32 -3.45
CA ASP A 74 5.83 11.56 -3.33
C ASP A 74 6.44 12.09 -4.64
N VAL A 75 6.07 11.48 -5.77
CA VAL A 75 6.53 11.91 -7.10
C VAL A 75 6.03 13.31 -7.44
N THR A 76 4.76 13.61 -7.15
CA THR A 76 4.17 14.94 -7.41
C THR A 76 4.85 16.01 -6.54
N ASP A 77 5.13 15.71 -5.27
CA ASP A 77 5.82 16.60 -4.35
C ASP A 77 7.27 16.84 -4.80
N CYS A 78 7.98 15.78 -5.23
CA CYS A 78 9.32 15.89 -5.79
C CYS A 78 9.37 16.66 -7.12
N GLU A 79 8.35 16.50 -7.97
CA GLU A 79 8.18 17.30 -9.19
C GLU A 79 8.02 18.78 -8.83
N LEU A 80 7.10 19.09 -7.91
CA LEU A 80 6.85 20.47 -7.49
C LEU A 80 8.08 21.13 -6.86
N ASP A 81 8.79 20.42 -5.96
CA ASP A 81 10.04 20.88 -5.37
C ASP A 81 11.11 21.15 -6.44
N SER A 82 11.24 20.25 -7.42
CA SER A 82 12.21 20.37 -8.50
C SER A 82 11.88 21.54 -9.44
N GLU A 83 10.61 21.69 -9.83
CA GLU A 83 10.15 22.83 -10.64
C GLU A 83 10.31 24.17 -9.92
N SER A 84 10.11 24.20 -8.60
CA SER A 84 10.29 25.41 -7.80
C SER A 84 11.76 25.85 -7.74
N LYS A 85 12.70 24.89 -7.74
CA LYS A 85 14.15 25.14 -7.72
C LYS A 85 14.74 25.40 -9.10
N LEU A 86 14.11 24.86 -10.15
CA LEU A 86 14.56 24.95 -11.53
C LEU A 86 13.46 25.53 -12.45
N PRO A 87 12.97 26.77 -12.20
CA PRO A 87 11.88 27.35 -12.97
C PRO A 87 12.24 27.50 -14.46
N GLN A 88 13.51 27.68 -14.79
CA GLN A 88 14.01 27.77 -16.16
C GLN A 88 13.95 26.44 -16.93
N GLU A 89 13.85 25.30 -16.23
CA GLU A 89 13.78 23.97 -16.83
C GLU A 89 12.33 23.50 -17.04
N ARG A 90 11.35 24.27 -16.55
CA ARG A 90 9.93 23.96 -16.66
C ARG A 90 9.48 23.88 -18.13
N HIS A 91 8.61 22.92 -18.43
CA HIS A 91 8.07 22.66 -19.78
C HIS A 91 9.10 22.27 -20.85
N LYS A 92 10.37 22.08 -20.48
CA LYS A 92 11.39 21.53 -21.38
C LYS A 92 11.50 20.03 -21.15
N ASN A 93 11.92 19.30 -22.17
CA ASN A 93 12.44 17.94 -21.96
C ASN A 93 13.83 18.04 -21.33
N SER A 94 13.86 18.40 -20.04
CA SER A 94 15.08 18.72 -19.30
C SER A 94 15.58 17.50 -18.55
N ARG A 95 16.79 17.06 -18.91
CA ARG A 95 17.50 16.02 -18.16
C ARG A 95 17.83 16.48 -16.73
N VAL A 96 18.07 17.77 -16.54
CA VAL A 96 18.38 18.34 -15.22
C VAL A 96 17.18 18.23 -14.28
N LEU A 97 15.97 18.54 -14.79
CA LEU A 97 14.74 18.38 -14.01
C LEU A 97 14.48 16.90 -13.68
N HIS A 98 14.69 16.01 -14.66
CA HIS A 98 14.59 14.57 -14.47
C HIS A 98 15.51 14.08 -13.34
N ASP A 99 16.81 14.41 -13.42
CA ASP A 99 17.80 13.97 -12.43
C ASP A 99 17.48 14.51 -11.02
N HIS A 100 16.94 15.72 -10.93
CA HIS A 100 16.49 16.30 -9.66
C HIS A 100 15.32 15.56 -9.02
N ILE A 101 14.32 15.19 -9.82
CA ILE A 101 13.16 14.42 -9.34
C ILE A 101 13.63 13.03 -8.90
N VAL A 102 14.45 12.35 -9.71
CA VAL A 102 14.99 11.03 -9.36
C VAL A 102 15.81 11.09 -8.07
N ALA A 103 16.66 12.11 -7.90
CA ALA A 103 17.44 12.30 -6.67
C ALA A 103 16.57 12.65 -5.45
N CYS A 104 15.41 13.28 -5.64
CA CYS A 104 14.43 13.50 -4.58
C CYS A 104 13.80 12.17 -4.15
N MET A 105 13.37 11.36 -5.12
CA MET A 105 12.80 10.04 -4.89
C MET A 105 13.80 9.06 -4.24
N GLU A 106 15.08 9.13 -4.60
CA GLU A 106 16.15 8.35 -3.96
C GLU A 106 16.27 8.64 -2.46
N ARG A 107 16.14 9.91 -2.06
CA ARG A 107 16.15 10.31 -0.64
C ARG A 107 14.91 9.81 0.13
N LEU A 108 13.78 9.64 -0.56
CA LEU A 108 12.57 9.04 0.00
C LEU A 108 12.66 7.50 0.06
N GLY A 109 13.73 6.91 -0.47
CA GLY A 109 14.01 5.48 -0.40
C GLY A 109 13.46 4.71 -1.60
N TYR A 110 13.32 5.35 -2.76
CA TYR A 110 12.95 4.71 -4.02
C TYR A 110 14.14 4.67 -4.99
N GLU A 111 14.35 3.55 -5.66
CA GLU A 111 15.32 3.42 -6.75
C GLU A 111 14.63 3.59 -8.10
N TRP A 112 15.31 4.26 -9.03
CA TRP A 112 14.88 4.33 -10.42
C TRP A 112 15.13 2.97 -11.10
N ASN A 113 14.07 2.37 -11.65
CA ASN A 113 14.14 1.13 -12.41
C ASN A 113 13.29 1.25 -13.69
N ALA A 114 13.94 1.16 -14.85
CA ALA A 114 13.30 1.26 -16.16
C ALA A 114 12.92 -0.08 -16.81
N GLU A 115 12.90 -1.18 -16.04
CA GLU A 115 12.62 -2.52 -16.52
C GLU A 115 11.11 -2.81 -16.63
N HIS A 116 10.26 -2.11 -15.86
CA HIS A 116 8.81 -2.27 -15.88
C HIS A 116 8.22 -1.90 -17.25
N GLU A 117 7.21 -2.63 -17.73
CA GLU A 117 6.60 -2.42 -19.05
C GLU A 117 6.04 -1.01 -19.21
N HIS A 118 5.21 -0.56 -18.25
CA HIS A 118 4.70 0.81 -18.21
C HIS A 118 5.77 1.90 -18.07
N CYS A 119 6.95 1.58 -17.51
CA CYS A 119 8.06 2.53 -17.52
C CYS A 119 8.72 2.62 -18.91
N LYS A 120 8.79 1.51 -19.67
CA LYS A 120 9.34 1.50 -21.03
C LYS A 120 8.50 2.33 -21.99
N GLU A 121 7.18 2.33 -21.82
CA GLU A 121 6.24 3.14 -22.59
C GLU A 121 6.47 4.64 -22.38
N ALA A 122 6.72 5.05 -21.13
CA ALA A 122 6.95 6.45 -20.77
C ALA A 122 8.09 6.57 -19.72
N LYS A 123 9.33 6.71 -20.21
CA LYS A 123 10.54 6.88 -19.38
C LYS A 123 10.67 8.33 -18.88
N ILE A 124 9.71 8.78 -18.09
CA ILE A 124 9.67 10.12 -17.50
C ILE A 124 9.78 10.03 -15.98
N ALA A 125 10.43 11.02 -15.35
CA ALA A 125 10.67 11.02 -13.90
C ALA A 125 9.37 11.04 -13.07
N THR A 126 8.26 11.43 -13.67
CA THR A 126 6.94 11.49 -13.02
C THR A 126 6.15 10.18 -13.14
N ASN A 127 6.67 9.20 -13.86
CA ASN A 127 6.04 7.89 -13.99
C ASN A 127 6.35 7.03 -12.75
N SER A 128 5.33 6.75 -11.95
CA SER A 128 5.43 5.92 -10.74
C SER A 128 5.91 4.49 -11.02
N PHE A 129 5.65 3.94 -12.21
CA PHE A 129 6.12 2.59 -12.58
C PHE A 129 7.63 2.51 -12.79
N CYS A 130 8.31 3.66 -12.88
CA CYS A 130 9.77 3.72 -12.97
C CYS A 130 10.47 3.67 -11.61
N TYR A 131 9.75 3.46 -10.51
CA TYR A 131 10.30 3.47 -9.16
C TYR A 131 9.99 2.21 -8.37
N LEU A 132 11.01 1.67 -7.71
CA LEU A 132 10.90 0.55 -6.77
C LEU A 132 11.37 0.98 -5.38
N PRO A 133 10.78 0.44 -4.30
CA PRO A 133 11.27 0.77 -2.97
C PRO A 133 12.60 0.06 -2.70
N THR A 134 13.49 0.73 -2.00
CA THR A 134 14.78 0.17 -1.53
C THR A 134 14.61 -0.86 -0.42
N ARG A 135 13.55 -0.73 0.39
CA ARG A 135 13.27 -1.67 1.49
C ARG A 135 12.79 -3.04 0.96
N PRO A 136 13.36 -4.16 1.43
CA PRO A 136 13.10 -5.49 0.86
C PRO A 136 11.64 -5.95 1.02
N VAL A 137 11.01 -5.67 2.17
CA VAL A 137 9.61 -6.03 2.43
C VAL A 137 8.67 -5.24 1.51
N ALA A 138 8.87 -3.93 1.39
CA ALA A 138 8.11 -3.09 0.48
C ALA A 138 8.30 -3.56 -0.97
N ARG A 139 9.53 -3.92 -1.36
CA ARG A 139 9.82 -4.41 -2.72
C ARG A 139 9.12 -5.71 -3.03
N ALA A 140 9.01 -6.62 -2.06
CA ALA A 140 8.26 -7.86 -2.22
C ALA A 140 6.76 -7.60 -2.43
N ILE A 141 6.19 -6.67 -1.66
CA ILE A 141 4.78 -6.27 -1.80
C ILE A 141 4.53 -5.67 -3.19
N VAL A 142 5.37 -4.75 -3.63
CA VAL A 142 5.23 -4.11 -4.95
C VAL A 142 5.34 -5.12 -6.07
N ARG A 143 6.34 -6.01 -6.02
CA ARG A 143 6.47 -7.10 -7.00
C ARG A 143 5.26 -8.02 -7.05
N PHE A 144 4.66 -8.31 -5.89
CA PHE A 144 3.43 -9.08 -5.83
C PHE A 144 2.26 -8.31 -6.44
N GLN A 145 2.11 -7.03 -6.13
CA GLN A 145 1.04 -6.17 -6.66
C GLN A 145 1.13 -6.02 -8.19
N THR A 146 2.32 -5.74 -8.73
CA THR A 146 2.54 -5.58 -10.18
C THR A 146 2.53 -6.89 -10.96
N ALA A 147 2.52 -8.06 -10.29
CA ALA A 147 2.42 -9.35 -10.97
C ALA A 147 0.99 -9.71 -11.42
N PHE A 148 -0.02 -9.00 -10.91
CA PHE A 148 -1.43 -9.20 -11.26
C PHE A 148 -2.02 -8.01 -12.04
N GLU A 149 -1.18 -7.06 -12.47
CA GLU A 149 -1.56 -6.04 -13.46
C GLU A 149 -1.73 -6.63 -14.86
#